data_AF-A0A8J3B2N4-F1
#
_entry.id   AF-A0A8J3B2N4-F1
#
_cell.length_a   1.000
_cell.length_b   1.000
_cell.length_c   1.000
_cell.angle_alpha   90.00
_cell.angle_beta   90.00
_cell.angle_gamma   90.00
#
_symmetry.space_group_name_H-M   'P 1'
#
loop_
_entity.id
_entity.type
_entity.pdbx_description
1 polymer ?
#
loop_
_entity_poly.entity_id
_entity_poly.type
_entity_poly.pdbx_seq_one_letter_code
_entity_poly.pdbx_strand_id
1 'polypeptide(L)'
;MTADRWRRLDAAGGGLAPDAALYTAGALFAGLTAATSTLPPHRAWGALAAWGYAAAALAVAAQLALRARDPAHPLAGSRARAALAAATAAATVLAPLLAQAAQRAAGRADRAQEEVAVVEDGARRLLDTGTPYLTDAAIAARAPAEQLVGYLPYQPGMTAFGLPRALAGTHWWTDARLAFALATLAALAAALRLAPGPPGARIRAAQAATVLPICALTLATGGDDLPVLALALLACALLAAGRPGAAGLAIGAAGALKLFAWPIALVLAVAAAAGARGAAAGGGRAALGRYLAGSVGLPLACLLPVLLADPRAVADNLVGFPLGHGVVRSPAASPLPGYLVAHALPYGRLLALAALAAAGAAIAARLCRRPPRDAAAAALLCAAGLLAAMLLLPATRFGYLLYPAALAAWAPALRAPASAARAPAPAARPAGVGGGGRGGPVGGAA
;
A
#
# COMPACT_ATOMS: atom_id res chain seq x y z
N MET A 1 -6.95 -24.13 -5.24
CA MET A 1 -5.89 -23.93 -6.26
C MET A 1 -4.52 -24.11 -5.62
N THR A 2 -3.67 -25.00 -6.13
CA THR A 2 -2.31 -25.22 -5.60
C THR A 2 -1.37 -24.07 -6.01
N ALA A 3 -0.34 -23.80 -5.19
CA ALA A 3 0.63 -22.72 -5.42
C ALA A 3 1.35 -22.83 -6.78
N ASP A 4 1.49 -24.03 -7.32
CA ASP A 4 2.12 -24.28 -8.62
C ASP A 4 1.26 -23.85 -9.81
N ARG A 5 -0.07 -23.99 -9.73
CA ARG A 5 -0.95 -23.51 -10.81
C ARG A 5 -0.90 -22.00 -10.94
N TRP A 6 -0.87 -21.28 -9.81
CA TRP A 6 -0.73 -19.81 -9.81
C TRP A 6 0.59 -19.35 -10.44
N ARG A 7 1.71 -20.01 -10.12
CA ARG A 7 3.01 -19.66 -10.73
C ARG A 7 3.04 -19.90 -12.23
N ARG A 8 2.43 -20.99 -12.71
CA ARG A 8 2.32 -21.27 -14.15
C ARG A 8 1.48 -20.21 -14.87
N LEU A 9 0.38 -19.77 -14.27
CA LEU A 9 -0.45 -18.69 -14.81
C LEU A 9 0.29 -17.35 -14.83
N ASP A 10 0.98 -16.98 -13.74
CA ASP A 10 1.72 -15.72 -13.67
C ASP A 10 2.94 -15.69 -14.62
N ALA A 11 3.53 -16.86 -14.91
CA ALA A 11 4.63 -17.00 -15.86
C ALA A 11 4.18 -17.19 -17.32
N ALA A 12 2.87 -17.33 -17.58
CA ALA A 12 2.35 -17.62 -18.92
C ALA A 12 2.73 -16.53 -19.93
N GLY A 13 3.26 -16.93 -21.09
CA GLY A 13 3.77 -16.00 -22.11
C GLY A 13 4.93 -15.13 -21.60
N GLY A 14 5.74 -15.60 -20.63
CA GLY A 14 6.77 -14.79 -19.97
C GLY A 14 6.19 -13.71 -19.04
N GLY A 15 4.95 -13.89 -18.60
CA GLY A 15 4.14 -12.94 -17.81
C GLY A 15 3.36 -11.93 -18.64
N LEU A 16 3.44 -11.99 -19.97
CA LEU A 16 2.65 -11.12 -20.86
C LEU A 16 1.16 -11.50 -20.89
N ALA A 17 0.80 -12.77 -20.78
CA ALA A 17 -0.62 -13.17 -20.79
C ALA A 17 -1.42 -12.56 -19.62
N PRO A 18 -0.94 -12.62 -18.36
CA PRO A 18 -1.58 -11.89 -17.26
C PRO A 18 -1.50 -10.36 -17.39
N ASP A 19 -0.47 -9.81 -18.06
CA ASP A 19 -0.44 -8.36 -18.38
C ASP A 19 -1.57 -7.98 -19.34
N ALA A 20 -1.81 -8.79 -20.38
CA ALA A 20 -2.91 -8.59 -21.32
C ALA A 20 -4.26 -8.63 -20.59
N ALA A 21 -4.47 -9.62 -19.72
CA ALA A 21 -5.69 -9.72 -18.93
C ALA A 21 -5.88 -8.49 -18.03
N LEU A 22 -4.82 -8.04 -17.36
CA LEU A 22 -4.85 -6.85 -16.50
C LEU A 22 -5.21 -5.58 -17.29
N TYR A 23 -4.56 -5.33 -18.42
CA TYR A 23 -4.80 -4.13 -19.21
C TYR A 23 -6.16 -4.15 -19.90
N THR A 24 -6.59 -5.28 -20.45
CA THR A 24 -7.93 -5.40 -21.05
C THR A 24 -9.02 -5.23 -19.99
N ALA A 25 -8.91 -5.90 -18.84
CA ALA A 25 -9.84 -5.70 -17.74
C ALA A 25 -9.82 -4.26 -17.22
N GLY A 26 -8.65 -3.62 -17.19
CA GLY A 26 -8.51 -2.21 -16.85
C GLY A 26 -9.22 -1.28 -17.82
N ALA A 27 -9.12 -1.53 -19.12
CA ALA A 27 -9.82 -0.75 -20.14
C ALA A 27 -11.33 -0.84 -19.98
N LEU A 28 -11.85 -2.06 -19.78
CA LEU A 28 -13.28 -2.30 -19.53
C LEU A 28 -13.74 -1.65 -18.22
N PHE A 29 -12.99 -1.81 -17.14
CA PHE A 29 -13.30 -1.21 -15.84
C PHE A 29 -13.32 0.32 -15.93
N ALA A 30 -12.31 0.94 -16.55
CA ALA A 30 -12.22 2.38 -16.70
C ALA A 30 -13.35 2.93 -17.60
N GLY A 31 -13.65 2.26 -18.71
CA GLY A 31 -14.75 2.61 -19.60
C GLY A 31 -16.11 2.52 -18.90
N LEU A 32 -16.36 1.42 -18.16
CA LEU A 32 -17.57 1.27 -17.36
C LEU A 32 -17.67 2.34 -16.27
N THR A 33 -16.56 2.67 -15.62
CA THR A 33 -16.49 3.72 -14.60
C THR A 33 -16.81 5.09 -15.21
N ALA A 34 -16.31 5.37 -16.42
CA ALA A 34 -16.62 6.59 -17.16
C ALA A 34 -18.12 6.72 -17.44
N ALA A 35 -18.76 5.61 -17.82
CA ALA A 35 -20.17 5.56 -18.23
C ALA A 35 -21.15 5.53 -17.05
N THR A 36 -20.82 4.85 -15.96
CA THR A 36 -21.81 4.49 -14.92
C THR A 36 -21.56 5.11 -13.55
N SER A 37 -20.36 5.63 -13.27
CA SER A 37 -20.06 6.17 -11.94
C SER A 37 -20.89 7.42 -11.64
N THR A 38 -21.51 7.46 -10.47
CA THR A 38 -22.19 8.67 -9.97
C THR A 38 -21.21 9.73 -9.49
N LEU A 39 -19.98 9.34 -9.13
CA LEU A 39 -18.92 10.25 -8.68
C LEU A 39 -18.25 10.96 -9.87
N PRO A 40 -18.33 12.31 -9.96
CA PRO A 40 -17.70 13.07 -11.03
C PRO A 40 -16.19 12.84 -11.24
N PRO A 41 -15.33 12.78 -10.19
CA PRO A 41 -13.89 12.55 -10.40
C PRO A 41 -13.61 11.15 -10.94
N HIS A 42 -14.44 10.15 -10.62
CA HIS A 42 -14.29 8.80 -11.17
C HIS A 42 -14.63 8.75 -12.67
N ARG A 43 -15.71 9.45 -13.09
CA ARG A 43 -16.06 9.52 -14.52
C ARG A 43 -14.95 10.20 -15.31
N ALA A 44 -14.42 11.30 -14.79
CA ALA A 44 -13.32 12.04 -15.39
C ALA A 44 -12.06 11.17 -15.55
N TRP A 45 -11.70 10.43 -14.51
CA TRP A 45 -10.60 9.46 -14.56
C TRP A 45 -10.85 8.39 -15.63
N GLY A 46 -12.03 7.77 -15.62
CA GLY A 46 -12.37 6.66 -16.53
C GLY A 46 -12.28 7.07 -18.00
N ALA A 47 -12.71 8.29 -18.33
CA ALA A 47 -12.69 8.82 -19.69
C ALA A 47 -11.26 8.93 -20.28
N LEU A 48 -10.24 9.12 -19.45
CA LEU A 48 -8.84 9.15 -19.86
C LEU A 48 -8.17 7.77 -19.70
N ALA A 49 -8.38 7.12 -18.56
CA ALA A 49 -7.71 5.87 -18.22
C ALA A 49 -8.12 4.70 -19.15
N ALA A 50 -9.35 4.69 -19.67
CA ALA A 50 -9.79 3.67 -20.61
C ALA A 50 -8.89 3.59 -21.86
N TRP A 51 -8.51 4.74 -22.41
CA TRP A 51 -7.59 4.81 -23.55
C TRP A 51 -6.17 4.39 -23.18
N GLY A 52 -5.69 4.79 -22.00
CA GLY A 52 -4.38 4.37 -21.49
C GLY A 52 -4.26 2.85 -21.33
N TYR A 53 -5.29 2.20 -20.77
CA TYR A 53 -5.36 0.75 -20.67
C TYR A 53 -5.55 0.06 -22.02
N ALA A 54 -6.39 0.60 -22.91
CA ALA A 54 -6.59 0.04 -24.24
C ALA A 54 -5.29 0.04 -25.07
N ALA A 55 -4.54 1.15 -25.04
CA ALA A 55 -3.23 1.24 -25.67
C ALA A 55 -2.25 0.22 -25.08
N ALA A 56 -2.25 0.03 -23.76
CA ALA A 56 -1.42 -0.96 -23.10
C ALA A 56 -1.80 -2.41 -23.47
N ALA A 57 -3.10 -2.69 -23.60
CA ALA A 57 -3.60 -4.00 -24.04
C ALA A 57 -3.16 -4.32 -25.48
N LEU A 58 -3.25 -3.35 -26.39
CA LEU A 58 -2.75 -3.48 -27.76
C LEU A 58 -1.22 -3.68 -27.80
N ALA A 59 -0.48 -2.93 -26.98
CA ALA A 59 0.97 -3.08 -26.88
C ALA A 59 1.35 -4.49 -26.38
N VAL A 60 0.68 -5.03 -25.36
CA VAL A 60 0.93 -6.41 -24.92
C VAL A 60 0.52 -7.44 -25.96
N ALA A 61 -0.58 -7.23 -26.69
CA ALA A 61 -0.96 -8.12 -27.79
C ALA A 61 0.14 -8.18 -28.86
N ALA A 62 0.73 -7.03 -29.21
CA ALA A 62 1.89 -6.97 -30.09
C ALA A 62 3.11 -7.70 -29.48
N GLN A 63 3.41 -7.50 -28.19
CA GLN A 63 4.49 -8.22 -27.50
C GLN A 63 4.28 -9.74 -27.49
N LEU A 64 3.05 -10.21 -27.31
CA LEU A 64 2.69 -11.63 -27.39
C LEU A 64 2.90 -12.19 -28.79
N ALA A 65 2.47 -11.47 -29.83
CA ALA A 65 2.67 -11.85 -31.22
C ALA A 65 4.16 -11.91 -31.59
N LEU A 66 4.96 -10.94 -31.15
CA LEU A 66 6.41 -10.93 -31.34
C LEU A 66 7.07 -12.09 -30.59
N ARG A 67 6.65 -12.37 -29.36
CA ARG A 67 7.15 -13.52 -28.57
C ARG A 67 6.83 -14.87 -29.20
N ALA A 68 5.67 -15.00 -29.85
CA ALA A 68 5.28 -16.22 -30.52
C ALA A 68 6.17 -16.51 -31.74
N ARG A 69 6.70 -15.45 -32.39
CA ARG A 69 7.65 -15.56 -33.49
C ARG A 69 9.09 -15.79 -33.01
N ASP A 70 9.49 -15.05 -31.98
CA ASP A 70 10.81 -15.15 -31.36
C ASP A 70 10.69 -15.02 -29.82
N PRO A 71 10.84 -16.13 -29.06
CA PRO A 71 10.79 -16.09 -27.60
C PRO A 71 11.84 -15.19 -26.94
N ALA A 72 12.95 -14.90 -27.63
CA ALA A 72 14.05 -14.05 -27.17
C ALA A 72 13.90 -12.57 -27.59
N HIS A 73 12.80 -12.22 -28.28
CA HIS A 73 12.59 -10.87 -28.82
C HIS A 73 12.71 -9.81 -27.70
N PRO A 74 13.52 -8.75 -27.87
CA PRO A 74 13.80 -7.78 -26.81
C PRO A 74 12.54 -7.05 -26.30
N LEU A 75 11.58 -6.79 -27.20
CA LEU A 75 10.29 -6.18 -26.85
C LEU A 75 9.36 -7.10 -26.04
N ALA A 76 9.64 -8.40 -25.96
CA ALA A 76 8.90 -9.35 -25.11
C ALA A 76 9.60 -9.64 -23.77
N GLY A 77 10.74 -8.99 -23.52
CA GLY A 77 11.55 -9.16 -22.32
C GLY A 77 11.03 -8.37 -21.11
N SER A 78 11.62 -8.65 -19.93
CA SER A 78 11.22 -8.00 -18.66
C SER A 78 11.39 -6.47 -18.66
N ARG A 79 12.40 -5.96 -19.38
CA ARG A 79 12.62 -4.50 -19.50
C ARG A 79 11.46 -3.82 -20.23
N ALA A 80 11.03 -4.38 -21.36
CA ALA A 80 9.90 -3.87 -22.13
C ALA A 80 8.59 -3.98 -21.34
N ARG A 81 8.39 -5.06 -20.58
CA ARG A 81 7.24 -5.20 -19.66
C ARG A 81 7.24 -4.13 -18.57
N ALA A 82 8.39 -3.87 -17.95
CA ALA A 82 8.53 -2.84 -16.92
C ALA A 82 8.29 -1.43 -17.49
N ALA A 83 8.83 -1.13 -18.68
CA ALA A 83 8.61 0.14 -19.37
C ALA A 83 7.13 0.33 -19.72
N LEU A 84 6.46 -0.72 -20.23
CA LEU A 84 5.04 -0.66 -20.51
C LEU A 84 4.22 -0.45 -19.23
N ALA A 85 4.51 -1.16 -18.14
CA ALA A 85 3.83 -0.96 -16.87
C ALA A 85 4.00 0.48 -16.34
N ALA A 86 5.20 1.07 -16.48
CA ALA A 86 5.44 2.46 -16.10
C ALA A 86 4.68 3.45 -17.00
N ALA A 87 4.66 3.23 -18.32
CA ALA A 87 3.89 4.03 -19.26
C ALA A 87 2.38 3.93 -18.99
N THR A 88 1.86 2.73 -18.69
CA THR A 88 0.47 2.53 -18.30
C THR A 88 0.15 3.26 -17.00
N ALA A 89 1.00 3.17 -15.97
CA ALA A 89 0.81 3.91 -14.73
C ALA A 89 0.81 5.44 -14.98
N ALA A 90 1.71 5.95 -15.84
CA ALA A 90 1.71 7.36 -16.21
C ALA A 90 0.40 7.77 -16.92
N ALA A 91 -0.07 6.96 -17.88
CA ALA A 91 -1.28 7.23 -18.65
C ALA A 91 -2.58 7.09 -17.83
N THR A 92 -2.61 6.19 -16.84
CA THR A 92 -3.83 5.84 -16.08
C THR A 92 -3.87 6.47 -14.69
N VAL A 93 -2.75 7.00 -14.20
CA VAL A 93 -2.67 7.70 -12.91
C VAL A 93 -2.26 9.14 -13.10
N LEU A 94 -1.04 9.38 -13.59
CA LEU A 94 -0.46 10.73 -13.59
C LEU A 94 -1.19 11.67 -14.54
N ALA A 95 -1.50 11.23 -15.75
CA ALA A 95 -2.22 12.06 -16.72
C ALA A 95 -3.64 12.45 -16.24
N PRO A 96 -4.49 11.51 -15.77
CA PRO A 96 -5.78 11.86 -15.16
C PRO A 96 -5.66 12.77 -13.93
N LEU A 97 -4.70 12.47 -13.04
CA LEU A 97 -4.46 13.27 -11.84
C LEU A 97 -4.09 14.71 -12.21
N LEU A 98 -3.10 14.91 -13.09
CA LEU A 98 -2.65 16.23 -13.52
C LEU A 98 -3.77 17.01 -14.23
N ALA A 99 -4.51 16.35 -15.13
CA ALA A 99 -5.64 16.97 -15.81
C ALA A 99 -6.71 17.42 -14.81
N GLN A 100 -7.07 16.55 -13.86
CA GLN A 100 -8.05 16.87 -12.82
C GLN A 100 -7.55 17.93 -11.83
N ALA A 101 -6.27 17.93 -11.47
CA ALA A 101 -5.68 18.95 -10.61
C ALA A 101 -5.67 20.33 -11.29
N ALA A 102 -5.35 20.38 -12.58
CA ALA A 102 -5.44 21.60 -13.39
C ALA A 102 -6.88 22.11 -13.51
N GLN A 103 -7.82 21.23 -13.83
CA GLN A 103 -9.25 21.58 -13.89
C GLN A 103 -9.77 22.08 -12.53
N ARG A 104 -9.37 21.43 -11.43
CA ARG A 104 -9.75 21.83 -10.07
C ARG A 104 -9.21 23.22 -9.72
N ALA A 105 -7.95 23.49 -10.05
CA ALA A 105 -7.36 24.82 -9.87
C ALA A 105 -8.05 25.90 -10.72
N ALA A 106 -8.62 25.52 -11.87
CA ALA A 106 -9.44 26.39 -12.72
C ALA A 106 -10.93 26.47 -12.28
N GLY A 107 -11.29 26.02 -11.08
CA GLY A 107 -12.63 26.17 -10.49
C GLY A 107 -13.53 24.94 -10.60
N ARG A 108 -13.08 23.83 -11.20
CA ARG A 108 -13.86 22.57 -11.23
C ARG A 108 -13.68 21.77 -9.95
N ALA A 109 -14.35 22.20 -8.88
CA ALA A 109 -14.27 21.55 -7.56
C ALA A 109 -14.63 20.04 -7.60
N ASP A 110 -15.45 19.61 -8.57
CA ASP A 110 -15.87 18.22 -8.80
C ASP A 110 -14.75 17.29 -9.31
N ARG A 111 -13.49 17.75 -9.39
CA ARG A 111 -12.34 17.01 -9.95
C ARG A 111 -11.42 16.37 -8.93
N ALA A 112 -11.87 16.31 -7.68
CA ALA A 112 -11.25 15.53 -6.62
C ALA A 112 -12.34 14.83 -5.81
N GLN A 113 -12.01 13.74 -5.14
CA GLN A 113 -12.87 13.23 -4.08
C GLN A 113 -12.76 14.10 -2.82
N GLU A 114 -13.73 13.95 -1.92
CA GLU A 114 -13.85 14.71 -0.67
C GLU A 114 -12.60 14.58 0.22
N GLU A 115 -11.93 13.43 0.19
CA GLU A 115 -10.72 13.14 0.96
C GLU A 115 -9.61 14.16 0.70
N VAL A 116 -9.52 14.68 -0.53
CA VAL A 116 -8.51 15.66 -0.91
C VAL A 116 -8.78 17.00 -0.21
N ALA A 117 -10.04 17.44 -0.21
CA ALA A 117 -10.44 18.67 0.48
C ALA A 117 -10.28 18.53 2.00
N VAL A 118 -10.71 17.40 2.56
CA VAL A 118 -10.58 17.06 3.99
C VAL A 118 -9.13 17.18 4.47
N VAL A 119 -8.17 16.68 3.68
CA VAL A 119 -6.74 16.72 4.01
C VAL A 119 -6.16 18.13 3.85
N GLU A 120 -6.52 18.85 2.79
CA GLU A 120 -6.08 20.23 2.56
C GLU A 120 -6.63 21.20 3.61
N ASP A 121 -7.89 21.04 4.02
CA ASP A 121 -8.53 21.83 5.08
C ASP A 121 -7.97 21.47 6.46
N GLY A 122 -7.70 20.18 6.71
CA GLY A 122 -7.04 19.72 7.93
C GLY A 122 -5.63 20.29 8.09
N ALA A 123 -4.88 20.42 6.99
CA ALA A 123 -3.57 21.07 7.00
C ALA A 123 -3.66 22.56 7.32
N ARG A 124 -4.63 23.28 6.73
CA ARG A 124 -4.89 24.70 7.07
C ARG A 124 -5.24 24.86 8.55
N ARG A 125 -6.18 24.06 9.08
CA ARG A 125 -6.53 24.07 10.51
C ARG A 125 -5.33 23.79 11.41
N LEU A 126 -4.49 22.81 11.06
CA LEU A 126 -3.29 22.51 11.84
C LEU A 126 -2.35 23.74 11.94
N LEU A 127 -2.19 24.49 10.85
CA LEU A 127 -1.37 25.70 10.84
C LEU A 127 -2.02 26.86 11.62
N ASP A 128 -3.34 27.03 11.47
CA ASP A 128 -4.07 28.17 12.05
C ASP A 128 -4.39 28.01 13.54
N THR A 129 -4.69 26.78 13.97
CA THR A 129 -5.23 26.49 15.32
C THR A 129 -4.43 25.46 16.10
N GLY A 130 -3.37 24.88 15.51
CA GLY A 130 -2.56 23.85 16.16
C GLY A 130 -3.22 22.46 16.21
N THR A 131 -4.41 22.29 15.62
CA THR A 131 -5.10 20.99 15.51
C THR A 131 -5.77 20.84 14.15
N PRO A 132 -5.72 19.66 13.51
CA PRO A 132 -6.39 19.45 12.24
C PRO A 132 -7.87 19.06 12.39
N TYR A 133 -8.35 18.85 13.62
CA TYR A 133 -9.67 18.30 13.92
C TYR A 133 -10.67 19.38 14.36
N LEU A 134 -11.95 19.13 14.12
CA LEU A 134 -13.07 19.93 14.61
C LEU A 134 -13.95 19.06 15.53
N THR A 135 -14.52 19.63 16.58
CA THR A 135 -15.52 18.94 17.40
C THR A 135 -16.84 18.79 16.66
N ASP A 136 -17.68 17.85 17.10
CA ASP A 136 -19.05 17.70 16.56
C ASP A 136 -19.86 19.00 16.66
N ALA A 137 -19.71 19.76 17.74
CA ALA A 137 -20.38 21.05 17.91
C ALA A 137 -19.94 22.07 16.85
N ALA A 138 -18.62 22.15 16.58
CA ALA A 138 -18.08 23.04 15.55
C ALA A 138 -18.53 22.61 14.14
N ILE A 139 -18.63 21.31 13.89
CA ILE A 139 -19.13 20.77 12.62
C ILE A 139 -20.62 21.03 12.47
N ALA A 140 -21.43 20.82 13.52
CA ALA A 140 -22.87 21.05 13.50
C ALA A 140 -23.24 22.52 13.23
N ALA A 141 -22.39 23.46 13.62
CA ALA A 141 -22.56 24.89 13.34
C ALA A 141 -22.31 25.27 11.87
N ARG A 142 -21.75 24.37 11.05
CA ARG A 142 -21.50 24.62 9.62
C ARG A 142 -22.75 24.37 8.78
N ALA A 143 -22.76 24.96 7.58
CA ALA A 143 -23.78 24.66 6.57
C ALA A 143 -23.85 23.15 6.29
N PRO A 144 -25.05 22.55 6.11
CA PRO A 144 -25.20 21.10 5.95
C PRO A 144 -24.31 20.45 4.89
N ALA A 145 -24.07 21.14 3.76
CA ALA A 145 -23.23 20.66 2.68
C ALA A 145 -21.72 20.56 3.04
N GLU A 146 -21.28 21.26 4.09
CA GLU A 146 -19.90 21.30 4.55
C GLU A 146 -19.62 20.38 5.73
N GLN A 147 -20.66 19.85 6.38
CA GLN A 147 -20.51 19.07 7.61
C GLN A 147 -19.68 17.80 7.39
N LEU A 148 -19.86 17.15 6.24
CA LEU A 148 -19.11 15.93 5.92
C LEU A 148 -17.61 16.18 5.77
N VAL A 149 -17.22 17.23 5.05
CA VAL A 149 -15.80 17.60 4.85
C VAL A 149 -15.18 18.27 6.09
N GLY A 150 -16.00 18.59 7.10
CA GLY A 150 -15.55 19.03 8.41
C GLY A 150 -14.84 17.92 9.20
N TYR A 151 -15.18 16.65 8.95
CA TYR A 151 -14.50 15.51 9.57
C TYR A 151 -13.17 15.18 8.87
N LEU A 152 -12.17 14.82 9.68
CA LEU A 152 -10.89 14.27 9.24
C LEU A 152 -10.68 12.87 9.87
N PRO A 153 -11.16 11.79 9.25
CA PRO A 153 -11.03 10.43 9.78
C PRO A 153 -9.64 9.81 9.52
N TYR A 154 -8.58 10.63 9.62
CA TYR A 154 -7.19 10.25 9.37
C TYR A 154 -6.31 10.68 10.53
N GLN A 155 -5.23 9.95 10.74
CA GLN A 155 -4.24 10.28 11.76
C GLN A 155 -3.54 11.61 11.39
N PRO A 156 -3.01 12.38 12.37
CA PRO A 156 -2.55 13.74 12.10
C PRO A 156 -1.47 13.85 11.03
N GLY A 157 -0.63 12.83 10.85
CA GLY A 157 0.39 12.82 9.80
C GLY A 157 -0.18 12.93 8.38
N MET A 158 -1.47 12.60 8.17
CA MET A 158 -2.12 12.76 6.87
C MET A 158 -2.17 14.22 6.39
N THR A 159 -2.20 15.19 7.30
CA THR A 159 -2.26 16.61 6.92
C THR A 159 -0.97 17.12 6.27
N ALA A 160 0.15 16.41 6.42
CA ALA A 160 1.40 16.74 5.74
C ALA A 160 1.23 16.85 4.22
N PHE A 161 0.30 16.07 3.64
CA PHE A 161 0.01 16.09 2.21
C PHE A 161 -0.83 17.29 1.76
N GLY A 162 -1.53 17.95 2.68
CA GLY A 162 -2.28 19.18 2.42
C GLY A 162 -1.46 20.47 2.59
N LEU A 163 -0.27 20.38 3.19
CA LEU A 163 0.61 21.53 3.45
C LEU A 163 0.96 22.34 2.19
N PRO A 164 1.23 21.74 1.00
CA PRO A 164 1.53 22.54 -0.19
C PRO A 164 0.44 23.56 -0.51
N ARG A 165 -0.84 23.19 -0.40
CA ARG A 165 -1.96 24.12 -0.63
C ARG A 165 -2.19 25.05 0.54
N ALA A 166 -1.99 24.59 1.77
CA ALA A 166 -2.13 25.44 2.94
C ALA A 166 -1.13 26.61 2.95
N LEU A 167 0.10 26.36 2.45
CA LEU A 167 1.19 27.34 2.44
C LEU A 167 1.23 28.21 1.18
N ALA A 168 0.97 27.64 0.00
CA ALA A 168 1.13 28.32 -1.28
C ALA A 168 -0.18 28.67 -1.99
N GLY A 169 -1.34 28.35 -1.38
CA GLY A 169 -2.65 28.63 -1.97
C GLY A 169 -3.05 27.66 -3.08
N THR A 170 -4.08 28.04 -3.84
CA THR A 170 -4.74 27.13 -4.81
C THR A 170 -4.03 27.14 -6.17
N HIS A 171 -3.17 26.15 -6.38
CA HIS A 171 -2.57 25.85 -7.69
C HIS A 171 -2.70 24.38 -8.05
N TRP A 172 -2.56 24.02 -9.33
CA TRP A 172 -2.60 22.62 -9.77
C TRP A 172 -1.51 21.77 -9.11
N TRP A 173 -0.32 22.37 -8.88
CA TRP A 173 0.85 21.69 -8.28
C TRP A 173 0.78 21.58 -6.75
N THR A 174 -0.17 22.28 -6.11
CA THR A 174 -0.41 22.22 -4.66
C THR A 174 -1.47 21.19 -4.26
N ASP A 175 -2.13 20.55 -5.24
CA ASP A 175 -3.16 19.54 -4.98
C ASP A 175 -2.57 18.37 -4.19
N ALA A 176 -3.21 17.99 -3.07
CA ALA A 176 -2.66 16.99 -2.14
C ALA A 176 -2.39 15.64 -2.81
N ARG A 177 -3.10 15.30 -3.90
CA ARG A 177 -2.86 14.07 -4.67
C ARG A 177 -1.49 13.99 -5.29
N LEU A 178 -0.86 15.11 -5.63
CA LEU A 178 0.52 15.10 -6.13
C LEU A 178 1.49 14.69 -5.03
N ALA A 179 1.31 15.21 -3.82
CA ALA A 179 2.11 14.79 -2.67
C ALA A 179 1.88 13.30 -2.32
N PHE A 180 0.62 12.83 -2.37
CA PHE A 180 0.31 11.40 -2.21
C PHE A 180 1.00 10.54 -3.27
N ALA A 181 0.95 10.94 -4.54
CA ALA A 181 1.60 10.22 -5.64
C ALA A 181 3.12 10.17 -5.48
N LEU A 182 3.75 11.28 -5.11
CA LEU A 182 5.19 11.34 -4.87
C LEU A 182 5.62 10.41 -3.73
N ALA A 183 4.93 10.45 -2.59
CA ALA A 183 5.24 9.57 -1.45
C ALA A 183 5.00 8.09 -1.80
N THR A 184 3.93 7.78 -2.52
CA THR A 184 3.62 6.44 -3.03
C THR A 184 4.75 5.92 -3.93
N LEU A 185 5.15 6.72 -4.93
CA LEU A 185 6.22 6.35 -5.86
C LEU A 185 7.56 6.17 -5.15
N ALA A 186 7.91 7.05 -4.22
CA ALA A 186 9.14 6.95 -3.44
C ALA A 186 9.17 5.66 -2.60
N ALA A 187 8.09 5.38 -1.86
CA ALA A 187 7.99 4.19 -1.01
C ALA A 187 7.97 2.90 -1.85
N LEU A 188 7.22 2.86 -2.95
CA LEU A 188 7.21 1.70 -3.86
C LEU A 188 8.56 1.48 -4.54
N ALA A 189 9.24 2.54 -5.00
CA ALA A 189 10.57 2.42 -5.60
C ALA A 189 11.58 1.86 -4.58
N ALA A 190 11.56 2.34 -3.34
CA ALA A 190 12.37 1.78 -2.26
C ALA A 190 12.02 0.31 -1.99
N ALA A 191 10.73 -0.02 -1.91
CA ALA A 191 10.25 -1.38 -1.65
C ALA A 191 10.66 -2.36 -2.77
N LEU A 192 10.55 -1.96 -4.04
CA LEU A 192 10.93 -2.77 -5.20
C LEU A 192 12.44 -2.97 -5.32
N ARG A 193 13.25 -2.00 -4.88
CA ARG A 193 14.71 -2.13 -4.78
C ARG A 193 15.13 -3.13 -3.71
N LEU A 194 14.38 -3.20 -2.60
CA LEU A 194 14.63 -4.11 -1.48
C LEU A 194 14.02 -5.50 -1.66
N ALA A 195 12.99 -5.63 -2.51
CA ALA A 195 12.29 -6.88 -2.73
C ALA A 195 13.24 -7.96 -3.32
N PRO A 196 13.41 -9.11 -2.63
CA PRO A 196 14.39 -10.12 -3.02
C PRO A 196 13.95 -10.98 -4.22
N GLY A 197 12.68 -10.90 -4.62
CA GLY A 197 12.12 -11.74 -5.67
C GLY A 197 12.67 -11.46 -7.08
N PRO A 198 12.41 -12.37 -8.04
CA PRO A 198 12.86 -12.22 -9.41
C PRO A 198 12.22 -10.98 -10.10
N PRO A 199 12.82 -10.45 -11.17
CA PRO A 199 12.32 -9.25 -11.87
C PRO A 199 10.84 -9.34 -12.28
N GLY A 200 10.38 -10.49 -12.78
CA GLY A 200 8.97 -10.67 -13.17
C GLY A 200 8.00 -10.50 -12.01
N ALA A 201 8.34 -11.01 -10.82
CA ALA A 201 7.52 -10.85 -9.62
C ALA A 201 7.50 -9.38 -9.15
N ARG A 202 8.63 -8.68 -9.26
CA ARG A 202 8.72 -7.24 -8.95
C ARG A 202 7.89 -6.38 -9.91
N ILE A 203 7.87 -6.72 -11.20
CA ILE A 203 7.01 -6.05 -12.20
C ILE A 203 5.53 -6.26 -11.85
N ARG A 204 5.12 -7.49 -11.55
CA ARG A 204 3.75 -7.80 -11.14
C ARG A 204 3.35 -7.06 -9.87
N ALA A 205 4.24 -7.02 -8.88
CA ALA A 205 4.07 -6.28 -7.64
C ALA A 205 3.90 -4.77 -7.89
N ALA A 206 4.72 -4.18 -8.76
CA ALA A 206 4.57 -2.79 -9.18
C ALA A 206 3.21 -2.54 -9.83
N GLN A 207 2.82 -3.37 -10.83
CA GLN A 207 1.53 -3.27 -11.50
C GLN A 207 0.35 -3.40 -10.52
N ALA A 208 0.42 -4.30 -9.53
CA ALA A 208 -0.63 -4.45 -8.53
C ALA A 208 -0.84 -3.18 -7.68
N ALA A 209 0.21 -2.39 -7.45
CA ALA A 209 0.15 -1.18 -6.64
C ALA A 209 -0.11 0.10 -7.46
N THR A 210 0.15 0.11 -8.78
CA THR A 210 0.06 1.33 -9.60
C THR A 210 -0.87 1.22 -10.81
N VAL A 211 -1.01 0.03 -11.40
CA VAL A 211 -1.75 -0.22 -12.64
C VAL A 211 -3.07 -0.94 -12.38
N LEU A 212 -3.19 -1.69 -11.28
CA LEU A 212 -4.47 -2.31 -10.92
C LEU A 212 -5.56 -1.23 -10.87
N PRO A 213 -6.70 -1.37 -11.59
CA PRO A 213 -7.62 -0.25 -11.80
C PRO A 213 -8.11 0.41 -10.53
N ILE A 214 -8.34 -0.38 -9.46
CA ILE A 214 -8.74 0.17 -8.17
C ILE A 214 -7.64 1.04 -7.53
N CYS A 215 -6.37 0.66 -7.66
CA CYS A 215 -5.22 1.44 -7.20
C CYS A 215 -5.01 2.69 -8.05
N ALA A 216 -5.11 2.55 -9.37
CA ALA A 216 -4.93 3.66 -10.30
C ALA A 216 -6.02 4.74 -10.13
N LEU A 217 -7.29 4.31 -10.05
CA LEU A 217 -8.44 5.17 -9.78
C LEU A 217 -8.30 5.90 -8.45
N THR A 218 -8.06 5.16 -7.36
CA THR A 218 -7.97 5.75 -6.02
C THR A 218 -6.82 6.74 -5.94
N LEU A 219 -5.66 6.45 -6.54
CA LEU A 219 -4.53 7.38 -6.58
C LEU A 219 -4.84 8.68 -7.34
N ALA A 220 -5.49 8.57 -8.50
CA ALA A 220 -5.77 9.73 -9.34
C ALA A 220 -6.91 10.63 -8.78
N THR A 221 -7.83 10.07 -8.01
CA THR A 221 -9.06 10.76 -7.60
C THR A 221 -9.09 11.20 -6.13
N GLY A 222 -8.53 10.41 -5.21
CA GLY A 222 -8.46 10.73 -3.77
C GLY A 222 -7.02 10.69 -3.21
N GLY A 223 -6.31 9.60 -3.45
CA GLY A 223 -4.86 9.47 -3.23
C GLY A 223 -4.42 9.04 -1.85
N ASP A 224 -5.24 9.19 -0.81
CA ASP A 224 -4.87 9.04 0.60
C ASP A 224 -4.47 7.61 1.00
N ASP A 225 -5.07 6.57 0.40
CA ASP A 225 -4.79 5.16 0.73
C ASP A 225 -3.46 4.63 0.17
N LEU A 226 -3.01 5.13 -0.98
CA LEU A 226 -1.83 4.61 -1.65
C LEU A 226 -0.50 4.85 -0.93
N PRO A 227 -0.22 6.01 -0.30
CA PRO A 227 1.01 6.16 0.49
C PRO A 227 1.00 5.21 1.69
N VAL A 228 -0.16 4.96 2.31
CA VAL A 228 -0.32 4.00 3.42
C VAL A 228 0.02 2.59 2.94
N LEU A 229 -0.57 2.15 1.82
CA LEU A 229 -0.27 0.87 1.21
C LEU A 229 1.21 0.75 0.83
N ALA A 230 1.77 1.75 0.15
CA ALA A 230 3.16 1.74 -0.29
C ALA A 230 4.16 1.66 0.88
N LEU A 231 3.90 2.39 1.96
CA LEU A 231 4.67 2.32 3.20
C LEU A 231 4.55 0.96 3.89
N ALA A 232 3.36 0.35 3.88
CA ALA A 232 3.15 -1.00 4.39
C ALA A 232 3.91 -2.06 3.55
N LEU A 233 3.91 -1.93 2.22
CA LEU A 233 4.69 -2.78 1.32
C LEU A 233 6.19 -2.58 1.50
N LEU A 234 6.64 -1.35 1.72
CA LEU A 234 8.02 -1.02 2.08
C LEU A 234 8.40 -1.66 3.42
N ALA A 235 7.53 -1.63 4.43
CA ALA A 235 7.76 -2.30 5.70
C ALA A 235 7.92 -3.82 5.53
N CYS A 236 7.09 -4.45 4.70
CA CYS A 236 7.26 -5.86 4.33
C CYS A 236 8.61 -6.13 3.65
N ALA A 237 9.03 -5.28 2.70
CA ALA A 237 10.29 -5.43 1.99
C ALA A 237 11.51 -5.20 2.90
N LEU A 238 11.45 -4.22 3.80
CA LEU A 238 12.48 -3.96 4.81
C LEU A 238 12.59 -5.10 5.82
N LEU A 239 11.46 -5.70 6.24
CA LEU A 239 11.47 -6.88 7.09
C LEU A 239 12.08 -8.08 6.38
N ALA A 240 11.74 -8.29 5.09
CA ALA A 240 12.35 -9.32 4.25
C ALA A 240 13.88 -9.12 4.10
N ALA A 241 14.32 -7.87 4.02
CA ALA A 241 15.73 -7.47 3.95
C ALA A 241 16.43 -7.45 5.33
N GLY A 242 15.76 -7.85 6.41
CA GLY A 242 16.37 -7.95 7.73
C GLY A 242 16.59 -6.65 8.47
N ARG A 243 15.78 -5.63 8.17
CA ARG A 243 15.88 -4.28 8.74
C ARG A 243 14.66 -3.97 9.61
N PRO A 244 14.46 -4.65 10.77
CA PRO A 244 13.24 -4.52 11.55
C PRO A 244 12.99 -3.10 12.06
N GLY A 245 14.03 -2.33 12.41
CA GLY A 245 13.86 -0.93 12.83
C GLY A 245 13.34 -0.04 11.71
N ALA A 246 13.90 -0.17 10.50
CA ALA A 246 13.43 0.56 9.33
C ALA A 246 12.02 0.12 8.91
N ALA A 247 11.71 -1.19 9.01
CA ALA A 247 10.36 -1.69 8.79
C ALA A 247 9.35 -1.09 9.79
N GLY A 248 9.75 -0.95 11.05
CA GLY A 248 9.01 -0.26 12.10
C GLY A 248 8.75 1.20 11.76
N LEU A 249 9.76 1.94 11.31
CA LEU A 249 9.59 3.34 10.87
C LEU A 249 8.64 3.45 9.67
N ALA A 250 8.74 2.57 8.67
CA ALA A 250 7.89 2.60 7.49
C ALA A 250 6.41 2.33 7.84
N ILE A 251 6.11 1.30 8.62
CA ILE A 251 4.73 1.01 9.02
C ILE A 251 4.21 1.98 10.09
N GLY A 252 5.11 2.54 10.91
CA GLY A 252 4.79 3.64 11.83
C GLY A 252 4.41 4.90 11.07
N ALA A 253 5.10 5.23 9.98
CA ALA A 253 4.72 6.32 9.11
C ALA A 253 3.32 6.06 8.54
N ALA A 254 3.05 4.85 8.03
CA ALA A 254 1.71 4.46 7.57
C ALA A 254 0.64 4.60 8.68
N GLY A 255 0.95 4.19 9.91
CA GLY A 255 0.08 4.31 11.09
C GLY A 255 -0.11 5.74 11.61
N ALA A 256 0.78 6.65 11.25
CA ALA A 256 0.65 8.10 11.46
C ALA A 256 -0.22 8.77 10.37
N LEU A 257 -0.52 8.07 9.27
CA LEU A 257 -1.44 8.53 8.22
C LEU A 257 -2.84 7.96 8.43
N LYS A 258 -2.97 6.65 8.60
CA LYS A 258 -4.28 5.96 8.61
C LYS A 258 -4.29 4.75 9.51
N LEU A 259 -5.41 4.55 10.23
CA LEU A 259 -5.59 3.44 11.16
C LEU A 259 -5.51 2.06 10.50
N PHE A 260 -5.73 1.98 9.18
CA PHE A 260 -5.66 0.74 8.40
C PHE A 260 -4.27 0.09 8.38
N ALA A 261 -3.22 0.83 8.71
CA ALA A 261 -1.88 0.27 8.85
C ALA A 261 -1.70 -0.59 10.10
N TRP A 262 -2.52 -0.41 11.15
CA TRP A 262 -2.33 -1.08 12.45
C TRP A 262 -2.48 -2.61 12.41
N PRO A 263 -3.48 -3.19 11.72
CA PRO A 263 -3.55 -4.64 11.55
C PRO A 263 -2.30 -5.22 10.87
N ILE A 264 -1.75 -4.49 9.88
CA ILE A 264 -0.50 -4.88 9.21
C ILE A 264 0.68 -4.78 10.18
N ALA A 265 0.75 -3.69 10.95
CA ALA A 265 1.78 -3.48 11.95
C ALA A 265 1.81 -4.63 12.98
N LEU A 266 0.65 -5.04 13.49
CA LEU A 266 0.53 -6.15 14.43
C LEU A 266 1.09 -7.45 13.84
N VAL A 267 0.72 -7.80 12.61
CA VAL A 267 1.20 -9.03 11.96
C VAL A 267 2.71 -8.98 11.74
N LEU A 268 3.25 -7.82 11.34
CA LEU A 268 4.70 -7.63 11.17
C LEU A 268 5.44 -7.67 12.51
N ALA A 269 4.85 -7.16 13.59
CA ALA A 269 5.41 -7.26 14.93
C ALA A 269 5.52 -8.72 15.37
N VAL A 270 4.46 -9.52 15.17
CA VAL A 270 4.47 -10.96 15.45
C VAL A 270 5.52 -11.69 14.59
N ALA A 271 5.64 -11.33 13.30
CA ALA A 271 6.66 -11.89 12.42
C ALA A 271 8.09 -11.55 12.91
N ALA A 272 8.33 -10.30 13.34
CA ALA A 272 9.61 -9.88 13.91
C ALA A 272 9.92 -10.62 15.22
N ALA A 273 8.94 -10.73 16.13
CA ALA A 273 9.07 -11.44 17.40
C ALA A 273 9.36 -12.93 17.21
N ALA A 274 8.73 -13.55 16.22
CA ALA A 274 8.92 -14.96 15.87
C ALA A 274 10.23 -15.23 15.10
N GLY A 275 11.04 -14.21 14.84
CA GLY A 275 12.30 -14.36 14.11
C GLY A 275 12.11 -14.78 12.65
N ALA A 276 11.08 -14.23 11.99
CA ALA A 276 10.83 -14.47 10.57
C ALA A 276 12.13 -14.34 9.76
N ARG A 277 12.36 -15.28 8.83
CA ARG A 277 13.59 -15.36 8.03
C ARG A 277 13.86 -14.01 7.37
N GLY A 278 15.06 -13.50 7.59
CA GLY A 278 15.43 -12.14 7.19
C GLY A 278 15.72 -11.25 8.41
N ALA A 279 14.95 -11.30 9.50
CA ALA A 279 14.91 -10.30 10.60
C ALA A 279 16.18 -10.07 11.48
N ALA A 280 17.37 -10.43 10.99
CA ALA A 280 18.72 -10.29 11.58
C ALA A 280 19.06 -11.25 12.75
N ALA A 281 20.36 -11.56 12.86
CA ALA A 281 20.98 -12.58 13.71
C ALA A 281 20.94 -12.31 15.24
N GLY A 282 20.19 -11.30 15.71
CA GLY A 282 20.22 -10.80 17.09
C GLY A 282 19.08 -11.28 18.01
N GLY A 283 18.32 -12.30 17.60
CA GLY A 283 17.18 -12.82 18.35
C GLY A 283 15.88 -11.99 18.21
N GLY A 284 14.73 -12.67 18.31
CA GLY A 284 13.41 -12.09 18.03
C GLY A 284 13.00 -10.91 18.92
N ARG A 285 13.47 -10.88 20.18
CA ARG A 285 13.16 -9.79 21.13
C ARG A 285 13.81 -8.46 20.74
N ALA A 286 15.09 -8.48 20.37
CA ALA A 286 15.80 -7.26 19.94
C ALA A 286 15.26 -6.74 18.60
N ALA A 287 14.91 -7.64 17.68
CA ALA A 287 14.24 -7.28 16.43
C ALA A 287 12.87 -6.62 16.71
N LEU A 288 12.07 -7.19 17.60
CA LEU A 288 10.78 -6.62 18.01
C LEU A 288 10.96 -5.23 18.66
N GLY A 289 11.90 -5.05 19.58
CA GLY A 289 12.13 -3.75 20.22
C GLY A 289 12.45 -2.64 19.21
N ARG A 290 13.36 -2.90 18.27
CA ARG A 290 13.69 -1.93 17.19
C ARG A 290 12.48 -1.65 16.29
N TYR A 291 11.70 -2.67 15.98
CA TYR A 291 10.49 -2.53 15.19
C TYR A 291 9.44 -1.65 15.89
N LEU A 292 9.15 -1.95 17.16
CA LEU A 292 8.15 -1.24 17.97
C LEU A 292 8.50 0.24 18.17
N ALA A 293 9.79 0.56 18.31
CA ALA A 293 10.25 1.94 18.45
C ALA A 293 9.73 2.84 17.30
N GLY A 294 9.82 2.36 16.05
CA GLY A 294 9.28 3.09 14.91
C GLY A 294 7.78 2.91 14.73
N SER A 295 7.27 1.68 14.87
CA SER A 295 5.88 1.37 14.52
C SER A 295 4.86 1.97 15.47
N VAL A 296 5.25 2.21 16.72
CA VAL A 296 4.42 2.82 17.76
C VAL A 296 4.87 4.25 18.04
N GLY A 297 6.17 4.50 18.14
CA GLY A 297 6.70 5.81 18.50
C GLY A 297 6.32 6.90 17.50
N LEU A 298 6.35 6.63 16.20
CA LEU A 298 6.05 7.63 15.18
C LEU A 298 4.55 8.03 15.14
N PRO A 299 3.57 7.10 15.12
CA PRO A 299 2.16 7.46 15.27
C PRO A 299 1.87 8.23 16.56
N LEU A 300 2.46 7.81 17.69
CA LEU A 300 2.27 8.50 18.97
C LEU A 300 2.85 9.91 18.95
N ALA A 301 4.03 10.11 18.37
CA ALA A 301 4.65 11.43 18.24
C ALA A 301 3.78 12.40 17.41
N CYS A 302 3.09 11.91 16.38
CA CYS A 302 2.16 12.71 15.61
C CYS A 302 0.81 12.95 16.33
N LEU A 303 0.32 11.94 17.06
CA LEU A 303 -1.00 12.00 17.71
C LEU A 303 -0.99 12.80 19.01
N LEU A 304 0.06 12.66 19.82
CA LEU A 304 0.10 13.18 21.19
C LEU A 304 -0.07 14.71 21.26
N PRO A 305 0.60 15.55 20.45
CA PRO A 305 0.41 17.00 20.51
C PRO A 305 -1.04 17.41 20.25
N VAL A 306 -1.67 16.77 19.26
CA VAL A 306 -3.05 17.06 18.86
C VAL A 306 -4.05 16.54 19.89
N LEU A 307 -3.80 15.37 20.47
CA LEU A 307 -4.61 14.80 21.55
C LEU A 307 -4.59 15.67 22.81
N LEU A 308 -3.43 16.27 23.13
CA LEU A 308 -3.28 17.17 24.26
C LEU A 308 -3.95 18.54 24.00
N ALA A 309 -3.99 18.99 22.74
CA ALA A 309 -4.63 20.23 22.35
C ALA A 309 -6.17 20.14 22.43
N ASP A 310 -6.77 19.08 21.88
CA ASP A 310 -8.21 18.86 21.94
C ASP A 310 -8.56 17.36 21.87
N PRO A 311 -8.70 16.67 23.03
CA PRO A 311 -9.01 15.25 23.05
C PRO A 311 -10.41 14.94 22.54
N ARG A 312 -11.34 15.90 22.63
CA ARG A 312 -12.73 15.71 22.18
C ARG A 312 -12.79 15.72 20.67
N ALA A 313 -12.16 16.70 20.02
CA ALA A 313 -12.08 16.74 18.56
C ALA A 313 -11.39 15.49 17.99
N VAL A 314 -10.32 15.01 18.65
CA VAL A 314 -9.67 13.74 18.26
C VAL A 314 -10.65 12.56 18.36
N ALA A 315 -11.39 12.43 19.46
CA ALA A 315 -12.35 11.36 19.66
C ALA A 315 -13.49 11.42 18.63
N ASP A 316 -14.08 12.60 18.42
CA ASP A 316 -15.17 12.82 17.47
C ASP A 316 -14.76 12.40 16.04
N ASN A 317 -13.52 12.72 15.63
CA ASN A 317 -13.04 12.44 14.27
C ASN A 317 -12.51 11.02 14.05
N LEU A 318 -11.69 10.50 14.98
CA LEU A 318 -10.99 9.23 14.78
C LEU A 318 -11.79 8.01 15.26
N VAL A 319 -12.73 8.22 16.18
CA VAL A 319 -13.51 7.14 16.80
C VAL A 319 -14.98 7.32 16.53
N GLY A 320 -15.55 8.48 16.88
CA GLY A 320 -16.97 8.78 16.76
C GLY A 320 -17.47 8.65 15.32
N PHE A 321 -16.92 9.43 14.40
CA PHE A 321 -17.36 9.47 13.01
C PHE A 321 -17.25 8.10 12.29
N PRO A 322 -16.12 7.35 12.35
CA PRO A 322 -16.03 6.02 11.73
C PRO A 322 -16.99 4.98 12.32
N LEU A 323 -17.35 5.11 13.61
CA LEU A 323 -18.33 4.23 14.27
C LEU A 323 -19.80 4.63 14.00
N GLY A 324 -20.01 5.75 13.30
CA GLY A 324 -21.32 6.27 12.94
C GLY A 324 -21.95 7.17 14.00
N HIS A 325 -21.15 7.74 14.90
CA HIS A 325 -21.58 8.66 15.96
C HIS A 325 -21.36 10.15 15.63
N GLY A 326 -21.01 10.48 14.37
CA GLY A 326 -20.88 11.87 13.95
C GLY A 326 -22.21 12.55 13.62
N VAL A 327 -22.16 13.88 13.45
CA VAL A 327 -23.26 14.76 13.04
C VAL A 327 -23.87 14.33 11.69
N VAL A 328 -23.03 13.82 10.79
CA VAL A 328 -23.45 13.25 9.51
C VAL A 328 -22.95 11.82 9.36
N ARG A 329 -23.65 11.03 8.54
CA ARG A 329 -23.28 9.64 8.27
C ARG A 329 -22.14 9.58 7.26
N SER A 330 -21.22 8.64 7.49
CA SER A 330 -20.18 8.31 6.52
C SER A 330 -20.79 7.79 5.20
N PRO A 331 -20.27 8.21 4.03
CA PRO A 331 -20.73 7.71 2.73
C PRO A 331 -20.23 6.28 2.42
N ALA A 332 -19.55 5.62 3.36
CA ALA A 332 -19.02 4.27 3.20
C ALA A 332 -20.13 3.19 3.20
N ALA A 333 -20.79 3.04 2.05
CA ALA A 333 -21.95 2.16 1.87
C ALA A 333 -21.80 1.19 0.68
N SER A 334 -20.58 0.69 0.43
CA SER A 334 -20.38 -0.27 -0.65
C SER A 334 -21.13 -1.58 -0.36
N PRO A 335 -21.79 -2.19 -1.37
CA PRO A 335 -22.64 -3.38 -1.19
C PRO A 335 -21.81 -4.66 -1.01
N LEU A 336 -20.90 -4.66 -0.03
CA LEU A 336 -20.12 -5.82 0.38
C LEU A 336 -20.91 -6.65 1.40
N PRO A 337 -20.56 -7.94 1.61
CA PRO A 337 -21.36 -8.86 2.42
C PRO A 337 -21.76 -8.31 3.80
N GLY A 338 -20.85 -7.67 4.53
CA GLY A 338 -21.10 -7.08 5.84
C GLY A 338 -22.13 -5.95 5.79
N TYR A 339 -22.06 -5.08 4.79
CA TYR A 339 -23.05 -4.04 4.55
C TYR A 339 -24.42 -4.65 4.23
N LEU A 340 -24.47 -5.64 3.33
CA LEU A 340 -25.72 -6.30 2.94
C LEU A 340 -26.37 -7.01 4.13
N VAL A 341 -25.60 -7.77 4.92
CA VAL A 341 -26.06 -8.40 6.15
C VAL A 341 -26.57 -7.35 7.13
N ALA A 342 -25.83 -6.25 7.31
CA ALA A 342 -26.19 -5.19 8.25
C ALA A 342 -27.53 -4.51 7.95
N HIS A 343 -27.91 -4.44 6.67
CA HIS A 343 -29.10 -3.70 6.22
C HIS A 343 -30.28 -4.60 5.79
N ALA A 344 -30.03 -5.86 5.43
CA ALA A 344 -31.07 -6.76 4.92
C ALA A 344 -31.68 -7.69 5.98
N LEU A 345 -31.01 -7.91 7.12
CA LEU A 345 -31.45 -8.86 8.14
C LEU A 345 -31.87 -8.17 9.46
N PRO A 346 -32.85 -8.73 10.20
CA PRO A 346 -33.09 -8.35 11.59
C PRO A 346 -31.81 -8.52 12.42
N TYR A 347 -31.46 -7.52 13.22
CA TYR A 347 -30.19 -7.48 13.98
C TYR A 347 -28.92 -7.61 13.11
N GLY A 348 -29.02 -7.35 11.81
CA GLY A 348 -27.96 -7.54 10.83
C GLY A 348 -26.63 -6.90 11.24
N ARG A 349 -26.66 -5.69 11.82
CA ARG A 349 -25.45 -4.99 12.28
C ARG A 349 -24.71 -5.81 13.34
N LEU A 350 -25.41 -6.42 14.31
CA LEU A 350 -24.81 -7.27 15.33
C LEU A 350 -24.22 -8.55 14.69
N LEU A 351 -24.92 -9.15 13.73
CA LEU A 351 -24.43 -10.34 13.01
C LEU A 351 -23.16 -10.04 12.22
N ALA A 352 -23.12 -8.92 11.49
CA ALA A 352 -21.94 -8.48 10.74
C ALA A 352 -20.75 -8.20 11.68
N LEU A 353 -20.99 -7.54 12.81
CA LEU A 353 -19.95 -7.30 13.82
C LEU A 353 -19.46 -8.60 14.49
N ALA A 354 -20.36 -9.54 14.78
CA ALA A 354 -20.02 -10.85 15.33
C ALA A 354 -19.17 -11.67 14.34
N ALA A 355 -19.53 -11.65 13.05
CA ALA A 355 -18.74 -12.29 12.00
C ALA A 355 -17.35 -11.65 11.86
N LEU A 356 -17.27 -10.32 11.89
CA LEU A 356 -16.00 -9.58 11.87
C LEU A 356 -15.13 -9.94 13.10
N ALA A 357 -15.73 -10.01 14.29
CA ALA A 357 -15.04 -10.41 15.52
C ALA A 357 -14.55 -11.86 15.44
N ALA A 358 -15.35 -12.78 14.91
CA ALA A 358 -14.97 -14.17 14.69
C ALA A 358 -13.80 -14.29 13.69
N ALA A 359 -13.81 -13.52 12.61
CA ALA A 359 -12.71 -13.44 11.66
C ALA A 359 -11.42 -12.91 12.32
N GLY A 360 -11.53 -11.86 13.14
CA GLY A 360 -10.43 -11.33 13.94
C GLY A 360 -9.85 -12.37 14.90
N ALA A 361 -10.70 -13.08 15.64
CA ALA A 361 -10.31 -14.16 16.54
C ALA A 361 -9.62 -15.32 15.79
N ALA A 362 -10.10 -15.68 14.60
CA ALA A 362 -9.47 -16.70 13.77
C ALA A 362 -8.06 -16.29 13.31
N ILE A 363 -7.87 -15.03 12.90
CA ILE A 363 -6.54 -14.49 12.54
C ILE A 363 -5.63 -14.45 13.77
N ALA A 364 -6.13 -14.02 14.94
CA ALA A 364 -5.37 -14.00 16.19
C ALA A 364 -4.92 -15.42 16.61
N ALA A 365 -5.84 -16.39 16.59
CA ALA A 365 -5.53 -17.80 16.85
C ALA A 365 -4.51 -18.35 15.84
N ARG A 366 -4.62 -17.96 14.55
CA ARG A 366 -3.68 -18.34 13.49
C ARG A 366 -2.29 -17.75 13.70
N LEU A 367 -2.18 -16.51 14.19
CA LEU A 367 -0.93 -15.86 14.56
C LEU A 367 -0.26 -16.56 15.75
N CYS A 368 -1.03 -16.85 16.80
CA CYS A 368 -0.52 -17.50 18.00
C CYS A 368 -0.04 -18.93 17.74
N ARG A 369 -0.80 -19.72 16.96
CA ARG A 369 -0.47 -21.12 16.70
C ARG A 369 0.66 -21.30 15.69
N ARG A 370 0.77 -20.40 14.71
CA ARG A 370 1.66 -20.58 13.54
C ARG A 370 2.18 -19.21 13.03
N PRO A 371 3.01 -18.47 13.79
CA PRO A 371 3.43 -17.14 13.38
C PRO A 371 4.06 -17.12 11.97
N PRO A 372 3.95 -16.00 11.21
CA PRO A 372 4.51 -15.91 9.87
C PRO A 372 6.02 -16.15 9.88
N ARG A 373 6.50 -17.06 9.02
CA ARG A 373 7.91 -17.47 8.97
C ARG A 373 8.78 -16.56 8.09
N ASP A 374 8.17 -15.73 7.27
CA ASP A 374 8.81 -14.77 6.37
C ASP A 374 7.85 -13.62 6.05
N ALA A 375 8.37 -12.55 5.42
CA ALA A 375 7.59 -11.38 5.06
C ALA A 375 6.48 -11.67 4.04
N ALA A 376 6.66 -12.66 3.16
CA ALA A 376 5.64 -13.06 2.20
C ALA A 376 4.44 -13.72 2.89
N ALA A 377 4.69 -14.60 3.87
CA ALA A 377 3.65 -15.19 4.70
C ALA A 377 2.93 -14.14 5.54
N ALA A 378 3.66 -13.14 6.06
CA ALA A 378 3.06 -12.00 6.75
C ALA A 378 2.14 -11.20 5.82
N ALA A 379 2.62 -10.83 4.63
CA ALA A 379 1.83 -10.11 3.62
C ALA A 379 0.57 -10.88 3.21
N LEU A 380 0.66 -12.20 3.00
CA LEU A 380 -0.51 -13.04 2.69
C LEU A 380 -1.51 -13.12 3.85
N LEU A 381 -1.03 -13.17 5.09
CA LEU A 381 -1.91 -13.16 6.27
C LEU A 381 -2.60 -11.81 6.42
N CYS A 382 -1.87 -10.71 6.22
CA CYS A 382 -2.45 -9.37 6.15
C CYS A 382 -3.49 -9.26 5.04
N ALA A 383 -3.20 -9.79 3.85
CA ALA A 383 -4.14 -9.80 2.74
C ALA A 383 -5.43 -10.56 3.08
N ALA A 384 -5.31 -11.75 3.66
CA ALA A 384 -6.48 -12.53 4.07
C ALA A 384 -7.29 -11.83 5.18
N GLY A 385 -6.61 -11.32 6.21
CA GLY A 385 -7.25 -10.62 7.33
C GLY A 385 -7.94 -9.33 6.91
N LEU A 386 -7.28 -8.50 6.09
CA LEU A 386 -7.86 -7.27 5.55
C LEU A 386 -8.99 -7.56 4.56
N LEU A 387 -8.87 -8.59 3.71
CA LEU A 387 -9.98 -9.00 2.84
C LEU A 387 -11.21 -9.39 3.68
N ALA A 388 -11.04 -10.22 4.70
CA ALA A 388 -12.12 -10.60 5.60
C ALA A 388 -12.72 -9.36 6.29
N ALA A 389 -11.89 -8.45 6.79
CA ALA A 389 -12.35 -7.22 7.42
C ALA A 389 -13.15 -6.34 6.44
N MET A 390 -12.64 -6.09 5.24
CA MET A 390 -13.32 -5.25 4.24
C MET A 390 -14.62 -5.86 3.73
N LEU A 391 -14.70 -7.19 3.64
CA LEU A 391 -15.94 -7.88 3.26
C LEU A 391 -16.98 -7.89 4.38
N LEU A 392 -16.58 -7.87 5.66
CA LEU A 392 -17.47 -8.01 6.81
C LEU A 392 -17.81 -6.69 7.51
N LEU A 393 -17.06 -5.62 7.27
CA LEU A 393 -17.33 -4.30 7.82
C LEU A 393 -18.72 -3.80 7.37
N PRO A 394 -19.60 -3.40 8.32
CA PRO A 394 -20.94 -2.89 7.99
C PRO A 394 -20.94 -1.58 7.20
N ALA A 395 -19.87 -0.78 7.36
CA ALA A 395 -19.64 0.46 6.63
C ALA A 395 -18.23 0.39 6.03
N THR A 396 -18.16 0.31 4.70
CA THR A 396 -16.91 0.04 3.98
C THR A 396 -16.97 0.65 2.58
N ARG A 397 -15.79 0.90 2.01
CA ARG A 397 -15.62 1.40 0.64
C ARG A 397 -14.98 0.31 -0.21
N PHE A 398 -15.51 0.11 -1.41
CA PHE A 398 -14.96 -0.80 -2.40
C PHE A 398 -13.45 -0.56 -2.62
N GLY A 399 -13.03 0.71 -2.65
CA GLY A 399 -11.63 1.14 -2.80
C GLY A 399 -10.66 0.43 -1.85
N TYR A 400 -11.08 0.08 -0.64
CA TYR A 400 -10.22 -0.58 0.35
C TYR A 400 -9.79 -1.99 -0.03
N LEU A 401 -10.40 -2.61 -1.04
CA LEU A 401 -9.93 -3.88 -1.62
C LEU A 401 -8.55 -3.76 -2.30
N LEU A 402 -8.04 -2.54 -2.51
CA LEU A 402 -6.65 -2.32 -2.96
C LEU A 402 -5.62 -2.94 -2.01
N TYR A 403 -5.85 -2.88 -0.70
CA TYR A 403 -4.89 -3.37 0.30
C TYR A 403 -4.69 -4.88 0.20
N PRO A 404 -5.74 -5.73 0.33
CA PRO A 404 -5.56 -7.16 0.23
C PRO A 404 -5.08 -7.60 -1.15
N ALA A 405 -5.52 -6.95 -2.23
CA ALA A 405 -5.08 -7.29 -3.59
C ALA A 405 -3.57 -7.05 -3.77
N ALA A 406 -3.08 -5.86 -3.38
CA ALA A 406 -1.67 -5.52 -3.51
C ALA A 406 -0.78 -6.36 -2.58
N LEU A 407 -1.16 -6.54 -1.31
CA LEU A 407 -0.40 -7.38 -0.37
C LEU A 407 -0.29 -8.84 -0.85
N ALA A 408 -1.36 -9.39 -1.41
CA ALA A 408 -1.33 -10.74 -1.98
C ALA A 408 -0.41 -10.83 -3.21
N ALA A 409 -0.52 -9.87 -4.13
CA ALA A 409 0.30 -9.81 -5.35
C ALA A 409 1.79 -9.55 -5.08
N TRP A 410 2.14 -8.94 -3.95
CA TRP A 410 3.51 -8.69 -3.52
C TRP A 410 4.20 -9.92 -2.90
N ALA A 411 3.45 -10.93 -2.46
CA ALA A 411 4.02 -12.10 -1.78
C ALA A 411 5.12 -12.81 -2.60
N PRO A 412 5.02 -13.00 -3.93
CA PRO A 412 6.11 -13.55 -4.74
C PRO A 412 7.35 -12.66 -4.78
N ALA A 413 7.20 -11.33 -4.79
CA ALA A 413 8.31 -10.39 -4.79
C ALA A 413 9.06 -10.36 -3.44
N LEU A 414 8.38 -10.72 -2.35
CA LEU A 414 8.94 -10.79 -1.00
C LEU A 414 9.66 -12.11 -0.69
N ARG A 415 9.58 -13.13 -1.56
CA ARG A 415 10.26 -14.42 -1.37
C ARG A 415 11.66 -14.39 -1.98
N ALA A 416 12.67 -14.73 -1.18
CA ALA A 416 14.01 -14.96 -1.69
C ALA A 416 14.06 -16.18 -2.62
N PRO A 417 14.87 -16.16 -3.69
CA PRO A 417 15.10 -17.33 -4.55
C PRO A 417 15.73 -18.48 -3.75
N ALA A 418 15.29 -19.71 -4.02
CA ALA A 418 15.77 -20.92 -3.32
C ALA A 418 17.31 -21.12 -3.38
N SER A 419 17.98 -20.53 -4.38
CA SER A 419 19.44 -20.61 -4.54
C SER A 419 20.20 -19.84 -3.45
N ALA A 420 19.64 -18.74 -2.92
CA ALA A 420 20.27 -17.95 -1.85
C ALA A 420 20.22 -18.64 -0.47
N ALA A 421 19.31 -19.59 -0.28
CA ALA A 421 19.16 -20.35 0.96
C ALA A 421 20.13 -21.55 1.07
N ARG A 422 20.90 -21.84 0.01
CA ARG A 422 21.83 -22.99 -0.07
C ARG A 422 23.31 -22.61 -0.12
N ALA A 423 23.67 -21.33 0.03
CA ALA A 423 25.09 -20.96 0.12
C ALA A 423 25.71 -21.69 1.33
N PRO A 424 26.66 -22.63 1.13
CA PRO A 424 27.34 -23.27 2.24
C PRO A 424 28.10 -22.19 3.01
N ALA A 425 28.12 -22.29 4.34
CA ALA A 425 29.03 -21.49 5.14
C ALA A 425 30.45 -21.64 4.58
N PRO A 426 31.24 -20.55 4.45
CA PRO A 426 32.60 -20.67 3.94
C PRO A 426 33.37 -21.62 4.84
N ALA A 427 33.79 -22.76 4.28
CA ALA A 427 34.60 -23.74 4.97
C ALA A 427 35.84 -23.03 5.51
N ALA A 428 36.05 -23.13 6.83
CA ALA A 428 37.26 -22.64 7.46
C ALA A 428 38.47 -23.25 6.73
N ARG A 429 39.36 -22.40 6.22
CA ARG A 429 40.62 -22.84 5.61
C ARG A 429 41.39 -23.66 6.66
N PRO A 430 41.85 -24.88 6.36
CA PRO A 430 42.72 -25.59 7.27
C PRO A 430 44.02 -24.80 7.43
N ALA A 431 44.44 -24.62 8.68
CA ALA A 431 45.72 -24.01 9.02
C ALA A 431 46.84 -24.82 8.34
N GLY A 432 47.67 -24.13 7.55
CA GLY A 432 48.78 -24.73 6.84
C GLY A 432 49.77 -25.38 7.82
N VAL A 433 50.04 -26.66 7.60
CA VAL A 433 51.16 -27.38 8.20
C VAL A 433 52.44 -26.83 7.59
N GLY A 434 53.27 -26.18 8.40
CA GLY A 434 54.61 -25.75 8.02
C GLY A 434 55.58 -26.92 8.02
N GLY A 435 55.97 -27.39 6.83
CA GLY A 435 57.22 -28.10 6.55
C GLY A 435 57.90 -27.35 5.40
N GLY A 436 59.08 -26.77 5.57
CA GLY A 436 60.34 -27.50 5.65
C GLY A 436 61.10 -27.27 4.35
N GLY A 437 61.83 -26.15 4.25
CA GLY A 437 62.56 -25.74 3.05
C GLY A 437 63.95 -25.23 3.41
N ARG A 438 64.96 -26.01 3.02
CA ARG A 438 66.40 -25.87 3.27
C ARG A 438 67.00 -24.57 2.72
N GLY A 439 67.98 -24.00 3.44
CA GLY A 439 68.82 -22.91 2.94
C GLY A 439 70.25 -22.96 3.48
N GLY A 440 71.20 -23.30 2.59
CA GLY A 440 72.54 -22.71 2.51
C GLY A 440 73.72 -23.44 3.18
N PRO A 441 74.80 -23.72 2.42
CA PRO A 441 76.17 -23.59 2.90
C PRO A 441 76.78 -22.29 2.35
N VAL A 442 77.34 -21.46 3.24
CA VAL A 442 78.24 -20.36 2.88
C VAL A 442 79.63 -20.74 3.37
N GLY A 443 80.56 -20.86 2.44
CA GLY A 443 81.98 -21.05 2.71
C GLY A 443 82.70 -19.72 2.97
N GLY A 444 83.45 -19.68 4.07
CA GLY A 444 84.85 -19.26 4.19
C GLY A 444 85.37 -17.94 3.61
N ALA A 445 85.96 -17.17 4.53
CA ALA A 445 87.20 -16.38 4.43
C ALA A 445 87.21 -15.07 3.62
N ALA A 446 87.21 -13.93 4.33
CA ALA A 446 88.38 -13.07 4.60
C ALA A 446 87.93 -11.87 5.45
#